data_AF-A0AB40CRW2-F1
#
_entry.id   AF-A0AB40CRW2-F1
#
_cell.length_a   1.000
_cell.length_b   1.000
_cell.length_c   1.000
_cell.angle_alpha   90.00
_cell.angle_beta   90.00
_cell.angle_gamma   90.00
#
_symmetry.space_group_name_H-M   'P 1'
#
loop_
_entity.id
_entity.type
_entity.pdbx_description
1 polymer ?
#
loop_
_entity_poly.entity_id
_entity_poly.type
_entity_poly.pdbx_seq_one_letter_code
_entity_poly.pdbx_strand_id
1 'polypeptide(L)'
;MAPYVCLAASDLVGGGRDVALDVASALHLMHTAAWAHGRLIGLDLTTTTTTSSSPRTYSPGVELLTGDGIFPLGFEIVARNKEVEPEVGVKVVMEMVEMMGGIIEGQLGRVEGGIDKELVWKERVEERLCGCGGACGVMVGGGGGGGEEMVEKGRRVGMYLGAISEVVKSGKGLERVERLKMKVVEELEVFDFERRKSLWDLLEFCLTGQTVAAGGGGGGRISGQVEL
;
A
#
# COMPACT_ATOMS: atom_id res chain seq x y z
N MET A 1 -2.17 -2.16 2.54
CA MET A 1 -0.85 -2.75 2.86
C MET A 1 0.26 -1.71 3.04
N ALA A 2 0.11 -0.51 2.46
CA ALA A 2 1.09 0.58 2.49
C ALA A 2 1.82 0.88 3.82
N PRO A 3 1.16 0.90 5.01
CA PRO A 3 1.86 1.18 6.27
C PRO A 3 2.96 0.14 6.55
N TYR A 4 2.68 -1.14 6.32
CA TYR A 4 3.68 -2.19 6.51
C TYR A 4 4.83 -2.06 5.50
N VAL A 5 4.52 -1.75 4.24
CA VAL A 5 5.54 -1.52 3.20
C VAL A 5 6.46 -0.37 3.61
N CYS A 6 5.92 0.70 4.18
CA CYS A 6 6.69 1.83 4.69
C CYS A 6 7.67 1.42 5.79
N LEU A 7 7.19 0.69 6.81
CA LEU A 7 8.05 0.18 7.88
C LEU A 7 9.14 -0.75 7.34
N ALA A 8 8.76 -1.68 6.48
CA ALA A 8 9.68 -2.66 5.90
C ALA A 8 10.72 -2.02 4.97
N ALA A 9 10.34 -0.97 4.23
CA ALA A 9 11.26 -0.22 3.39
C ALA A 9 12.25 0.64 4.20
N SER A 10 11.85 1.16 5.36
CA SER A 10 12.77 1.81 6.30
C SER A 10 13.81 0.83 6.86
N ASP A 11 13.36 -0.37 7.26
CA ASP A 11 14.25 -1.44 7.69
C ASP A 11 15.20 -1.89 6.57
N LEU A 12 14.70 -1.96 5.34
CA LEU A 12 15.47 -2.40 4.17
C LEU A 12 16.74 -1.56 3.97
N VAL A 13 16.65 -0.25 4.25
CA VAL A 13 17.77 0.69 4.17
C VAL A 13 18.50 0.90 5.50
N GLY A 14 18.03 0.28 6.58
CA GLY A 14 18.69 0.27 7.90
C GLY A 14 18.30 1.38 8.85
N GLY A 15 17.22 2.14 8.58
CA GLY A 15 16.77 3.23 9.44
C GLY A 15 15.91 2.81 10.63
N GLY A 16 15.47 1.55 10.65
CA GLY A 16 14.58 1.01 11.68
C GLY A 16 13.12 1.41 11.50
N ARG A 17 12.22 0.59 12.05
CA ARG A 17 10.76 0.79 11.95
C ARG A 17 10.26 2.02 12.68
N ASP A 18 10.87 2.34 13.83
CA ASP A 18 10.35 3.38 14.73
C ASP A 18 10.39 4.77 14.07
N VAL A 19 11.44 5.07 13.30
CA VAL A 19 11.58 6.34 12.54
C VAL A 19 10.48 6.49 11.48
N ALA A 20 10.00 5.37 10.93
CA ALA A 20 8.96 5.34 9.90
C ALA A 20 7.53 5.22 10.46
N LEU A 21 7.36 5.07 11.78
CA LEU A 21 6.06 4.75 12.38
C LEU A 21 5.03 5.84 12.13
N ASP A 22 5.39 7.11 12.39
CA ASP A 22 4.51 8.25 12.15
C ASP A 22 4.11 8.38 10.68
N VAL A 23 5.05 8.14 9.76
CA VAL A 23 4.78 8.19 8.32
C VAL A 23 3.89 7.03 7.87
N ALA A 24 4.10 5.83 8.42
CA ALA A 24 3.23 4.68 8.18
C ALA A 24 1.80 4.93 8.72
N SER A 25 1.66 5.57 9.88
CA SER A 25 0.38 5.99 10.45
C SER A 25 -0.31 7.04 9.58
N ALA A 26 0.43 8.04 9.08
CA ALA A 26 -0.10 9.04 8.15
C ALA A 26 -0.63 8.39 6.86
N LEU A 27 0.10 7.44 6.26
CA LEU A 27 -0.36 6.68 5.10
C LEU A 27 -1.64 5.89 5.39
N HIS A 28 -1.76 5.29 6.58
CA HIS A 28 -2.97 4.58 6.98
C HIS A 28 -4.18 5.51 7.09
N LEU A 29 -3.99 6.71 7.64
CA LEU A 29 -5.00 7.74 7.72
C LEU A 29 -5.44 8.20 6.32
N MET A 30 -4.49 8.51 5.43
CA MET A 30 -4.81 8.93 4.06
C MET A 30 -5.56 7.86 3.27
N HIS A 31 -5.19 6.58 3.44
CA HIS A 31 -5.97 5.47 2.87
C HIS A 31 -7.41 5.43 3.44
N THR A 32 -7.56 5.63 4.74
CA THR A 32 -8.89 5.68 5.40
C THR A 32 -9.72 6.86 4.88
N ALA A 33 -9.11 8.01 4.61
CA ALA A 33 -9.78 9.16 4.01
C ALA A 33 -10.24 8.87 2.58
N ALA A 34 -9.36 8.29 1.75
CA ALA A 34 -9.71 7.84 0.39
C ALA A 34 -10.87 6.83 0.40
N TRP A 35 -10.95 6.00 1.44
CA TRP A 35 -12.05 5.06 1.65
C TRP A 35 -13.37 5.73 2.02
N ALA A 36 -13.36 6.68 2.95
CA ALA A 36 -14.55 7.44 3.33
C ALA A 36 -15.13 8.19 2.13
N HIS A 37 -14.28 8.86 1.35
CA HIS A 37 -14.69 9.54 0.11
C HIS A 37 -15.13 8.55 -0.97
N GLY A 38 -14.44 7.42 -1.15
CA GLY A 38 -14.83 6.37 -2.08
C GLY A 38 -16.27 5.89 -1.85
N ARG A 39 -16.65 5.62 -0.60
CA ARG A 39 -18.03 5.23 -0.24
C ARG A 39 -19.06 6.30 -0.58
N LEU A 40 -18.70 7.58 -0.42
CA LEU A 40 -19.59 8.69 -0.74
C LEU A 40 -19.93 8.73 -2.23
N ILE A 41 -18.96 8.47 -3.10
CA ILE A 41 -19.10 8.45 -4.56
C ILE A 41 -19.51 7.08 -5.12
N GLY A 42 -19.92 6.14 -4.27
CA GLY A 42 -20.40 4.82 -4.68
C GLY A 42 -19.30 3.83 -5.08
N LEU A 43 -18.06 4.08 -4.71
CA LEU A 43 -16.93 3.16 -4.89
C LEU A 43 -16.70 2.37 -3.59
N ASP A 44 -16.95 1.06 -3.62
CA ASP A 44 -16.61 0.18 -2.50
C ASP A 44 -15.19 -0.39 -2.67
N LEU A 45 -14.28 0.07 -1.82
CA LEU A 45 -12.89 -0.41 -1.73
C LEU A 45 -12.75 -1.73 -0.94
N THR A 46 -13.80 -2.23 -0.28
CA THR A 46 -13.74 -3.41 0.61
C THR A 46 -14.28 -4.71 0.00
N THR A 47 -15.05 -4.63 -1.07
CA THR A 47 -15.73 -5.80 -1.65
C THR A 47 -15.24 -6.10 -3.06
N THR A 48 -15.03 -7.37 -3.39
CA THR A 48 -14.80 -7.83 -4.78
C THR A 48 -16.12 -7.99 -5.57
N THR A 49 -17.26 -7.81 -4.89
CA THR A 49 -18.61 -7.96 -5.40
C THR A 49 -19.45 -6.72 -5.09
N THR A 50 -20.06 -6.13 -6.11
CA THR A 50 -20.92 -4.94 -6.03
C THR A 50 -22.24 -5.14 -5.27
N THR A 51 -22.47 -6.30 -4.65
CA THR A 51 -23.78 -6.71 -4.13
C THR A 51 -23.98 -6.54 -2.63
N SER A 52 -22.99 -6.06 -1.89
CA SER A 52 -23.22 -5.62 -0.50
C SER A 52 -22.54 -4.28 -0.23
N SER A 53 -23.21 -3.18 -0.58
CA SER A 53 -22.91 -1.93 0.11
C SER A 53 -23.22 -2.18 1.59
N SER A 54 -22.19 -2.40 2.41
CA SER A 54 -22.38 -2.46 3.87
C SER A 54 -23.19 -1.22 4.27
N PRO A 55 -24.27 -1.38 5.06
CA PRO A 55 -25.18 -0.29 5.36
C PRO A 55 -24.42 0.93 5.86
N ARG A 56 -24.71 2.10 5.28
CA ARG A 56 -24.07 3.36 5.70
C ARG A 56 -24.44 3.61 7.15
N THR A 57 -23.44 3.54 8.02
CA THR A 57 -23.61 3.79 9.46
C THR A 57 -23.73 5.28 9.73
N TYR A 58 -23.06 6.11 8.92
CA TYR A 58 -23.01 7.55 9.06
C TYR A 58 -23.69 8.23 7.87
N SER A 59 -24.15 9.47 8.08
CA SER A 59 -24.74 10.27 7.00
C SER A 59 -23.68 10.65 5.97
N PRO A 60 -24.08 10.90 4.70
CA PRO A 60 -23.13 11.32 3.66
C PRO A 60 -22.29 12.55 4.02
N GLY A 61 -22.88 13.53 4.73
CA GLY A 61 -22.17 14.71 5.19
C GLY A 61 -21.12 14.40 6.26
N VAL A 62 -21.37 13.43 7.15
CA VAL A 62 -20.39 12.98 8.13
C VAL A 62 -19.24 12.27 7.43
N GLU A 63 -19.52 11.34 6.51
CA GLU A 63 -18.46 10.61 5.78
C GLU A 63 -17.57 11.55 4.94
N LEU A 64 -18.15 12.59 4.33
CA LEU A 64 -17.40 13.64 3.62
C LEU A 64 -16.44 14.37 4.57
N LEU A 65 -16.96 14.93 5.66
CA LEU A 65 -16.17 15.72 6.61
C LEU A 65 -15.16 14.87 7.38
N THR A 66 -15.43 13.57 7.57
CA THR A 66 -14.44 12.63 8.11
C THR A 66 -13.24 12.50 7.19
N GLY A 67 -13.44 12.30 5.89
CA GLY A 67 -12.33 12.28 4.93
C GLY A 67 -11.56 13.61 4.93
N ASP A 68 -12.29 14.73 4.89
CA ASP A 68 -11.70 16.08 4.88
C ASP A 68 -10.89 16.40 6.15
N GLY A 69 -11.29 15.85 7.30
CA GLY A 69 -10.56 16.00 8.55
C GLY A 69 -9.35 15.08 8.69
N ILE A 70 -9.41 13.87 8.13
CA ILE A 70 -8.31 12.89 8.21
C ILE A 70 -7.13 13.28 7.32
N PHE A 71 -7.35 13.87 6.14
CA PHE A 71 -6.27 14.27 5.23
C PHE A 71 -5.25 15.23 5.88
N PRO A 72 -5.66 16.38 6.46
CA PRO A 72 -4.77 17.29 7.16
C PRO A 72 -4.04 16.63 8.33
N LEU A 73 -4.71 15.73 9.06
CA LEU A 73 -4.11 15.02 10.20
C LEU A 73 -2.93 14.15 9.76
N GLY A 74 -3.01 13.51 8.59
CA GLY A 74 -1.87 12.77 8.01
C GLY A 74 -0.65 13.66 7.80
N PHE A 75 -0.83 14.84 7.20
CA PHE A 75 0.25 15.80 7.00
C PHE A 75 0.79 16.39 8.31
N GLU A 76 -0.09 16.66 9.28
CA GLU A 76 0.29 17.13 10.62
C GLU A 76 1.20 16.13 11.33
N ILE A 77 0.92 14.82 11.24
CA ILE A 77 1.75 13.77 11.83
C ILE A 77 3.16 13.78 11.21
N VAL A 78 3.25 13.85 9.87
CA VAL A 78 4.56 13.92 9.19
C VAL A 78 5.31 15.19 9.60
N ALA A 79 4.63 16.34 9.64
CA ALA A 79 5.24 17.63 9.97
C ALA A 79 5.69 17.73 11.44
N ARG A 80 5.09 16.95 12.34
CA ARG A 80 5.48 16.90 13.77
C ARG A 80 6.49 15.83 14.11
N ASN A 81 6.80 14.94 13.18
CA ASN A 81 7.78 13.88 13.38
C ASN A 81 9.17 14.51 13.58
N LYS A 82 9.71 14.35 14.80
CA LYS A 82 11.02 14.89 15.18
C LYS A 82 12.18 13.95 14.84
N GLU A 83 11.88 12.70 14.50
CA GLU A 83 12.86 11.68 14.12
C GLU A 83 13.28 11.81 12.64
N VAL A 84 12.60 12.68 11.88
CA VAL A 84 12.82 12.89 10.46
C VAL A 84 13.31 14.31 10.20
N GLU A 85 14.38 14.44 9.43
CA GLU A 85 14.90 15.75 9.01
C GLU A 85 13.82 16.56 8.25
N PRO A 86 13.67 17.87 8.50
CA PRO A 86 12.60 18.67 7.91
C PRO A 86 12.51 18.59 6.38
N GLU A 87 13.67 18.55 5.70
CA GLU A 87 13.76 18.42 4.24
C GLU A 87 13.21 17.07 3.74
N VAL A 88 13.45 16.00 4.50
CA VAL A 88 12.91 14.67 4.22
C VAL A 88 11.40 14.66 4.47
N GLY A 89 10.94 15.28 5.55
CA GLY A 89 9.51 15.47 5.85
C GLY A 89 8.77 16.15 4.70
N VAL A 90 9.34 17.20 4.11
CA VAL A 90 8.78 17.87 2.93
C VAL A 90 8.69 16.91 1.73
N LYS A 91 9.74 16.13 1.44
CA LYS A 91 9.71 15.14 0.35
C LYS A 91 8.65 14.06 0.57
N VAL A 92 8.48 13.59 1.80
CA VAL A 92 7.42 12.64 2.18
C VAL A 92 6.03 13.24 1.94
N VAL A 93 5.81 14.49 2.33
CA VAL A 93 4.54 15.18 2.05
C VAL A 93 4.29 15.30 0.54
N MET A 94 5.30 15.65 -0.25
CA MET A 94 5.18 15.74 -1.71
C MET A 94 4.80 14.38 -2.34
N GLU A 95 5.46 13.30 -1.91
CA GLU A 95 5.16 11.93 -2.34
C GLU A 95 3.71 11.54 -2.00
N MET A 96 3.26 11.86 -0.79
CA MET A 96 1.90 11.62 -0.33
C MET A 96 0.86 12.39 -1.16
N VAL A 97 1.14 13.65 -1.50
CA VAL A 97 0.25 14.47 -2.34
C VAL A 97 0.14 13.88 -3.76
N GLU A 98 1.26 13.46 -4.36
CA GLU A 98 1.27 12.83 -5.68
C GLU A 98 0.49 11.51 -5.67
N MET A 99 0.70 10.69 -4.64
CA MET A 99 -0.05 9.46 -4.41
C MET A 99 -1.57 9.72 -4.37
N MET A 100 -1.99 10.75 -3.63
CA MET A 100 -3.41 11.10 -3.54
C MET A 100 -4.00 11.58 -4.86
N GLY A 101 -3.25 12.38 -5.63
CA GLY A 101 -3.65 12.76 -6.99
C GLY A 101 -3.92 11.54 -7.85
N GLY A 102 -3.01 10.56 -7.85
CA GLY A 102 -3.18 9.30 -8.59
C GLY A 102 -4.37 8.45 -8.13
N ILE A 103 -4.68 8.42 -6.82
CA ILE A 103 -5.87 7.75 -6.29
C ILE A 103 -7.15 8.42 -6.82
N ILE A 104 -7.20 9.76 -6.74
CA ILE A 104 -8.36 10.53 -7.19
C ILE A 104 -8.58 10.35 -8.69
N GLU A 105 -7.52 10.39 -9.50
CA GLU A 105 -7.58 10.09 -10.94
C GLU A 105 -8.14 8.68 -11.20
N GLY A 106 -7.68 7.68 -10.46
CA GLY A 106 -8.17 6.30 -10.56
C GLY A 106 -9.65 6.16 -10.20
N GLN A 107 -10.07 6.82 -9.12
CA GLN A 107 -11.47 6.83 -8.67
C GLN A 107 -12.38 7.56 -9.66
N LEU A 108 -11.97 8.75 -10.15
CA LEU A 108 -12.72 9.52 -11.13
C LEU A 108 -12.88 8.75 -12.44
N GLY A 109 -11.80 8.16 -12.95
CA GLY A 109 -11.84 7.33 -14.15
C GLY A 109 -12.76 6.11 -14.02
N ARG A 110 -12.97 5.59 -12.80
CA ARG A 110 -13.95 4.52 -12.53
C ARG A 110 -15.39 5.01 -12.51
N VAL A 111 -15.64 6.20 -11.96
CA VAL A 111 -16.96 6.83 -11.94
C VAL A 111 -17.41 7.17 -13.36
N GLU A 112 -16.52 7.74 -14.17
CA GLU A 112 -16.82 8.14 -15.55
C GLU A 112 -16.78 6.97 -16.55
N GLY A 113 -15.97 5.94 -16.28
CA GLY A 113 -15.56 4.93 -17.27
C GLY A 113 -16.31 3.59 -17.29
N GLY A 114 -17.32 3.36 -16.46
CA GLY A 114 -18.15 2.12 -16.48
C GLY A 114 -17.52 0.87 -15.82
N ILE A 115 -18.29 -0.23 -15.71
CA ILE A 115 -18.03 -1.41 -14.83
C ILE A 115 -16.81 -2.26 -15.25
N ASP A 116 -16.42 -2.24 -16.52
CA ASP A 116 -15.36 -3.11 -17.07
C ASP A 116 -13.93 -2.75 -16.60
N LYS A 117 -13.80 -1.73 -15.74
CA LYS A 117 -12.53 -1.21 -15.22
C LYS A 117 -12.34 -1.44 -13.72
N GLU A 118 -13.24 -2.19 -13.06
CA GLU A 118 -13.25 -2.29 -11.60
C GLU A 118 -11.94 -2.86 -11.00
N LEU A 119 -11.45 -3.96 -11.58
CA LEU A 119 -10.20 -4.59 -11.14
C LEU A 119 -9.00 -3.67 -11.36
N VAL A 120 -9.02 -2.91 -12.45
CA VAL A 120 -7.94 -2.04 -12.89
C VAL A 120 -7.77 -0.82 -11.98
N TRP A 121 -8.85 -0.22 -11.48
CA TRP A 121 -8.70 0.95 -10.60
C TRP A 121 -8.34 0.57 -9.16
N LYS A 122 -8.91 -0.51 -8.59
CA LYS A 122 -8.56 -0.99 -7.24
C LYS A 122 -7.08 -1.35 -7.16
N GLU A 123 -6.59 -2.04 -8.18
CA GLU A 123 -5.17 -2.32 -8.33
C GLU A 123 -4.34 -1.04 -8.39
N ARG A 124 -4.69 -0.08 -9.25
CA ARG A 124 -3.95 1.20 -9.33
C ARG A 124 -3.94 1.95 -8.00
N VAL A 125 -5.04 1.92 -7.24
CA VAL A 125 -5.10 2.56 -5.92
C VAL A 125 -4.13 1.89 -4.96
N GLU A 126 -4.13 0.55 -4.87
CA GLU A 126 -3.21 -0.15 -3.96
C GLU A 126 -1.74 -0.08 -4.43
N GLU A 127 -1.49 -0.09 -5.75
CA GLU A 127 -0.16 0.19 -6.35
C GLU A 127 0.36 1.55 -5.90
N ARG A 128 -0.46 2.61 -5.99
CA ARG A 128 -0.07 3.97 -5.60
C ARG A 128 0.15 4.10 -4.10
N LEU A 129 -0.75 3.55 -3.28
CA LEU A 129 -0.61 3.53 -1.83
C LEU A 129 0.69 2.82 -1.41
N CYS A 130 0.90 1.60 -1.90
CA CYS A 130 2.07 0.81 -1.51
C CYS A 130 3.36 1.36 -2.09
N GLY A 131 3.34 1.91 -3.31
CA GLY A 131 4.46 2.61 -3.91
C GLY A 131 4.90 3.82 -3.08
N CYS A 132 3.95 4.66 -2.69
CA CYS A 132 4.19 5.77 -1.76
C CYS A 132 4.76 5.26 -0.42
N GLY A 133 4.22 4.16 0.11
CA GLY A 133 4.75 3.52 1.31
C GLY A 133 6.22 3.14 1.18
N GLY A 134 6.59 2.47 0.09
CA GLY A 134 7.98 2.09 -0.17
C GLY A 134 8.92 3.29 -0.31
N ALA A 135 8.51 4.29 -1.11
CA ALA A 135 9.29 5.52 -1.28
C ALA A 135 9.49 6.27 0.05
N CYS A 136 8.40 6.47 0.81
CA CYS A 136 8.42 7.14 2.10
C CYS A 136 9.29 6.40 3.12
N GLY A 137 9.17 5.07 3.19
CA GLY A 137 9.99 4.24 4.08
C GLY A 137 11.48 4.38 3.80
N VAL A 138 11.89 4.35 2.52
CA VAL A 138 13.29 4.57 2.14
C VAL A 138 13.76 5.99 2.50
N MET A 139 12.94 7.00 2.24
CA MET A 139 13.29 8.40 2.52
C MET A 139 13.58 8.64 4.00
N VAL A 140 12.70 8.15 4.89
CA VAL A 140 12.88 8.32 6.34
C VAL A 140 13.92 7.38 6.92
N GLY A 141 14.02 6.14 6.42
CA GLY A 141 14.98 5.17 6.93
C GLY A 141 16.42 5.45 6.51
N GLY A 142 16.62 6.11 5.37
CA GLY A 142 17.96 6.44 4.85
C GLY A 142 18.54 7.76 5.37
N GLY A 143 17.88 8.46 6.30
CA GLY A 143 18.36 9.73 6.86
C GLY A 143 18.65 10.80 5.80
N GLY A 144 17.76 10.96 4.81
CA GLY A 144 17.93 11.92 3.71
C GLY A 144 19.03 11.61 2.68
N GLY A 145 19.84 10.57 2.92
CA GLY A 145 20.93 10.12 2.05
C GLY A 145 20.61 8.87 1.21
N GLY A 146 19.41 8.31 1.36
CA GLY A 146 18.89 7.28 0.45
C GLY A 146 18.75 7.92 -0.94
N GLY A 147 19.75 7.74 -1.79
CA GLY A 147 19.79 8.37 -3.12
C GLY A 147 18.49 8.15 -3.89
N GLU A 148 18.16 9.06 -4.81
CA GLU A 148 16.90 9.04 -5.57
C GLU A 148 16.61 7.67 -6.20
N GLU A 149 17.64 6.95 -6.63
CA GLU A 149 17.54 5.59 -7.14
C GLU A 149 16.97 4.60 -6.10
N MET A 150 17.39 4.66 -4.85
CA MET A 150 16.89 3.78 -3.78
C MET A 150 15.43 4.09 -3.45
N VAL A 151 15.05 5.37 -3.47
CA VAL A 151 13.64 5.78 -3.29
C VAL A 151 12.78 5.22 -4.41
N GLU A 152 13.27 5.30 -5.65
CA GLU A 152 12.58 4.78 -6.85
C GLU A 152 12.49 3.25 -6.84
N LYS A 153 13.52 2.53 -6.35
CA LYS A 153 13.44 1.09 -6.09
C LYS A 153 12.41 0.74 -5.03
N GLY A 154 12.41 1.45 -3.89
CA GLY A 154 11.41 1.29 -2.83
C GLY A 154 9.99 1.52 -3.36
N ARG A 155 9.80 2.55 -4.20
CA ARG A 155 8.54 2.83 -4.88
C ARG A 155 8.09 1.67 -5.76
N ARG A 156 8.95 1.16 -6.63
CA ARG A 156 8.61 0.03 -7.53
C ARG A 156 8.28 -1.24 -6.75
N VAL A 157 9.08 -1.60 -5.74
CA VAL A 157 8.77 -2.75 -4.87
C VAL A 157 7.40 -2.58 -4.22
N GLY A 158 7.12 -1.40 -3.67
CA GLY A 158 5.82 -1.09 -3.09
C GLY A 158 4.68 -1.23 -4.09
N MET A 159 4.83 -0.67 -5.30
CA MET A 159 3.83 -0.80 -6.37
C MET A 159 3.57 -2.26 -6.74
N TYR A 160 4.62 -3.06 -6.94
CA TYR A 160 4.47 -4.48 -7.31
C TYR A 160 3.80 -5.29 -6.21
N LEU A 161 4.15 -5.06 -4.94
CA LEU A 161 3.46 -5.69 -3.82
C LEU A 161 1.98 -5.31 -3.83
N GLY A 162 1.67 -4.01 -3.97
CA GLY A 162 0.30 -3.50 -4.07
C GLY A 162 -0.52 -4.22 -5.14
N ALA A 163 0.04 -4.33 -6.34
CA ALA A 163 -0.54 -5.07 -7.45
C ALA A 163 -0.77 -6.55 -7.11
N ILE A 164 0.23 -7.23 -6.56
CA ILE A 164 0.12 -8.64 -6.14
C ILE A 164 -1.03 -8.82 -5.16
N SER A 165 -1.16 -7.94 -4.16
CA SER A 165 -2.21 -8.02 -3.15
C SER A 165 -3.61 -7.98 -3.77
N GLU A 166 -3.85 -7.03 -4.69
CA GLU A 166 -5.16 -6.89 -5.35
C GLU A 166 -5.44 -8.01 -6.35
N VAL A 167 -4.44 -8.42 -7.14
CA VAL A 167 -4.57 -9.54 -8.08
C VAL A 167 -4.90 -10.83 -7.33
N VAL A 168 -4.22 -11.12 -6.21
CA VAL A 168 -4.50 -12.29 -5.37
C VAL A 168 -5.90 -12.22 -4.75
N LYS A 169 -6.32 -11.07 -4.21
CA LYS A 169 -7.69 -10.87 -3.67
C LYS A 169 -8.77 -11.10 -4.73
N SER A 170 -8.50 -10.74 -5.98
CA SER A 170 -9.44 -10.94 -7.08
C SER A 170 -9.59 -12.41 -7.51
N GLY A 171 -8.66 -13.28 -7.11
CA GLY A 171 -8.61 -14.70 -7.50
C GLY A 171 -8.32 -14.94 -8.99
N LYS A 172 -7.92 -13.90 -9.73
CA LYS A 172 -7.65 -13.95 -11.18
C LYS A 172 -6.19 -13.60 -11.46
N GLY A 173 -5.60 -14.19 -12.50
CA GLY A 173 -4.30 -13.74 -13.02
C GLY A 173 -3.06 -14.27 -12.30
N LEU A 174 -3.03 -15.57 -11.96
CA LEU A 174 -1.88 -16.22 -11.32
C LEU A 174 -0.55 -16.01 -12.07
N GLU A 175 -0.56 -16.10 -13.40
CA GLU A 175 0.63 -15.81 -14.22
C GLU A 175 1.15 -14.39 -14.04
N ARG A 176 0.25 -13.42 -13.80
CA ARG A 176 0.64 -12.04 -13.54
C ARG A 176 1.25 -11.89 -12.16
N VAL A 177 0.71 -12.58 -11.14
CA VAL A 177 1.31 -12.64 -9.81
C VAL A 177 2.76 -13.13 -9.92
N GLU A 178 3.00 -14.20 -10.66
CA GLU A 178 4.36 -14.75 -10.82
C GLU A 178 5.31 -13.76 -11.51
N ARG A 179 4.85 -13.09 -12.58
CA ARG A 179 5.64 -12.02 -13.23
C ARG A 179 5.96 -10.86 -12.27
N LEU A 180 5.01 -10.45 -11.43
CA LEU A 180 5.21 -9.36 -10.48
C LEU A 180 6.17 -9.77 -9.36
N LYS A 181 6.13 -11.04 -8.90
CA LYS A 181 7.10 -11.56 -7.93
C LYS A 181 8.53 -11.47 -8.47
N MET A 182 8.76 -11.89 -9.72
CA MET A 182 10.09 -11.81 -10.33
C MET A 182 10.63 -10.38 -10.32
N LYS A 183 9.77 -9.38 -10.60
CA LYS A 183 10.15 -7.96 -10.52
C LYS A 183 10.45 -7.52 -9.09
N VAL A 184 9.70 -7.99 -8.09
CA VAL A 184 10.02 -7.70 -6.68
C VAL A 184 11.39 -8.26 -6.33
N VAL A 185 11.69 -9.50 -6.72
CA VAL A 185 12.99 -10.13 -6.47
C VAL A 185 14.11 -9.33 -7.13
N GLU A 186 13.98 -9.00 -8.41
CA GLU A 186 14.95 -8.21 -9.18
C GLU A 186 15.24 -6.86 -8.51
N GLU A 187 14.21 -6.12 -8.10
CA GLU A 187 14.43 -4.84 -7.42
C GLU A 187 15.10 -5.00 -6.05
N LEU A 188 14.86 -6.13 -5.38
CA LEU A 188 15.44 -6.44 -4.07
C LEU A 188 16.88 -6.94 -4.16
N GLU A 189 17.40 -7.35 -5.31
CA GLU A 189 18.77 -7.92 -5.45
C GLU A 189 19.88 -6.99 -4.95
N VAL A 190 19.65 -5.67 -5.01
CA VAL A 190 20.64 -4.66 -4.59
C VAL A 190 20.73 -4.49 -3.06
N PHE A 191 19.82 -5.09 -2.29
CA PHE A 191 19.76 -4.95 -0.84
C PHE A 191 20.30 -6.18 -0.12
N ASP A 192 20.89 -5.97 1.06
CA ASP A 192 21.43 -7.04 1.89
C ASP A 192 20.39 -8.12 2.18
N PHE A 193 20.82 -9.39 2.09
CA PHE A 193 19.94 -10.54 2.30
C PHE A 193 19.17 -10.49 3.62
N GLU A 194 19.85 -10.18 4.73
CA GLU A 194 19.24 -10.12 6.06
C GLU A 194 18.15 -9.03 6.15
N ARG A 195 18.28 -7.95 5.38
CA ARG A 195 17.36 -6.81 5.40
C ARG A 195 16.13 -7.00 4.50
N ARG A 196 16.16 -7.98 3.60
CA ARG A 196 15.02 -8.33 2.72
C ARG A 196 13.90 -9.08 3.44
N LYS A 197 14.19 -9.68 4.60
CA LYS A 197 13.27 -10.59 5.30
C LYS A 197 11.89 -9.99 5.55
N SER A 198 11.81 -8.74 6.03
CA SER A 198 10.53 -8.07 6.33
C SER A 198 9.61 -7.94 5.11
N LEU A 199 10.18 -7.67 3.93
CA LEU A 199 9.42 -7.58 2.67
C LEU A 199 9.12 -8.95 2.08
N TRP A 200 10.03 -9.93 2.25
CA TRP A 200 9.77 -11.31 1.86
C TRP A 200 8.61 -11.91 2.64
N ASP A 201 8.59 -11.73 3.97
CA ASP A 201 7.50 -12.19 4.83
C ASP A 201 6.16 -11.55 4.43
N LEU A 202 6.17 -10.28 3.97
CA LEU A 202 4.98 -9.62 3.44
C LEU A 202 4.53 -10.19 2.10
N LEU A 203 5.48 -10.48 1.21
CA LEU A 203 5.19 -11.11 -0.07
C LEU A 203 4.53 -12.48 0.16
N GLU A 204 5.12 -13.30 1.03
CA GLU A 204 4.55 -14.59 1.44
C GLU A 204 3.18 -14.43 2.09
N PHE A 205 2.99 -13.45 2.96
CA PHE A 205 1.68 -13.15 3.55
C PHE A 205 0.62 -12.82 2.48
N CYS A 206 0.97 -11.97 1.49
CA CYS A 206 0.07 -11.63 0.39
C CYS A 206 -0.34 -12.85 -0.44
N LEU A 207 0.56 -13.82 -0.60
CA LEU A 207 0.31 -15.05 -1.36
C LEU A 207 -0.48 -16.09 -0.55
N THR A 208 -0.20 -16.18 0.75
CA THR A 208 -0.75 -17.20 1.66
C THR A 208 -2.06 -16.79 2.33
N GLY A 209 -2.46 -15.51 2.24
CA GLY A 209 -3.72 -14.97 2.78
C GLY A 209 -5.01 -15.67 2.30
N GLN A 210 -4.92 -16.63 1.36
CA GLN A 210 -6.00 -17.53 1.00
C GLN A 210 -6.15 -18.78 1.91
N THR A 211 -5.17 -19.14 2.74
CA THR A 211 -5.30 -20.37 3.56
C THR A 211 -6.29 -20.24 4.72
N VAL A 212 -6.57 -19.02 5.21
CA VAL A 212 -7.51 -18.81 6.32
C VAL A 212 -8.94 -18.52 5.84
N ALA A 213 -9.13 -17.88 4.68
CA ALA A 213 -10.45 -17.59 4.14
C ALA A 213 -11.09 -18.75 3.37
N ALA A 214 -10.29 -19.69 2.85
CA ALA A 214 -10.78 -20.92 2.22
C ALA A 214 -10.87 -22.13 3.20
N GLY A 215 -10.52 -21.93 4.48
CA GLY A 215 -10.43 -22.98 5.50
C GLY A 215 -11.74 -23.37 6.18
N GLY A 216 -12.89 -22.92 5.67
CA GLY A 216 -14.21 -23.42 6.03
C GLY A 216 -14.61 -24.67 5.22
N GLY A 217 -13.72 -25.66 5.13
CA GLY A 217 -14.04 -26.92 4.45
C GLY A 217 -12.83 -27.68 3.91
N GLY A 218 -12.36 -28.66 4.68
CA GLY A 218 -11.58 -29.79 4.16
C GLY A 218 -10.06 -29.59 4.18
N GLY A 219 -9.38 -30.40 5.00
CA GLY A 219 -7.94 -30.37 5.17
C GLY A 219 -7.15 -30.77 3.92
N GLY A 220 -6.06 -30.03 3.69
CA GLY A 220 -5.02 -30.35 2.71
C GLY A 220 -3.83 -29.43 2.93
N ARG A 221 -2.89 -29.84 3.78
CA ARG A 221 -1.57 -29.18 3.90
C ARG A 221 -0.83 -29.37 2.58
N ILE A 222 -0.49 -28.27 1.89
CA ILE A 222 0.57 -28.30 0.88
C ILE A 222 1.84 -27.81 1.57
N SER A 223 2.64 -28.78 2.04
CA SER A 223 4.02 -28.57 2.43
C SER A 223 4.86 -28.48 1.14
N GLY A 224 5.43 -27.31 0.88
CA GLY A 224 6.50 -27.13 -0.09
C GLY A 224 7.65 -26.43 0.60
N GLN A 225 8.62 -27.20 1.11
CA GLN A 225 9.93 -26.69 1.47
C GLN A 225 10.56 -26.06 0.22
N VAL A 226 10.98 -24.81 0.31
CA VAL A 226 12.02 -24.27 -0.57
C VAL A 226 13.25 -24.16 0.30
N GLU A 227 14.27 -24.96 -0.03
CA GLU A 227 15.57 -24.96 0.62
C GLU A 227 16.32 -23.63 0.34
N LEU A 228 17.14 -23.30 1.34
CA LEU A 228 17.94 -22.10 1.60
C LEU A 228 18.77 -21.55 0.43
#